data_AF-A0A5E7PRT4-F1
#
_entry.id   AF-A0A5E7PRT4-F1
#
_cell.length_a   1.000
_cell.length_b   1.000
_cell.length_c   1.000
_cell.angle_alpha   90.00
_cell.angle_beta   90.00
_cell.angle_gamma   90.00
#
_symmetry.space_group_name_H-M   'P 1'
#
loop_
_entity.id
_entity.type
_entity.pdbx_description
1 polymer ?
#
loop_
_entity_poly.entity_id
_entity_poly.type
_entity_poly.pdbx_seq_one_letter_code
_entity_poly.pdbx_strand_id
1 'polypeptide(L)'
;MLNESPLFWATIATSYYGAWLVRNPRPVQLESPSVPPIVSADVQEHFELPVQERFPRWCRYFINQLMNNQADFLYPGHWVARPLLPAVSRYKPVAGRDGWYFSTPAEASSHLPNWYARGEGILDNVQPHTVHWLDWDLGHLIGLHTVDPFAGRLKWWRKKAREGSLPPILLWYVGGLCSYVIIDGHYRLQAALDEGVKPDFIVLSSTKAQQIKPCEATQQSVFGSLMLQNARNPKFNVHTFNQALINTFDDRPWHWAGTHAWAGIPSDQAWCAEVTSFLTEQGNTEHLQDIIERCEY
;
A
#
# COMPACT_ATOMS: atom_id res chain seq x y z
N MET A 1 10.53 -4.01 -14.90
CA MET A 1 10.31 -3.98 -16.35
C MET A 1 9.33 -5.07 -16.73
N LEU A 2 8.51 -4.88 -17.75
CA LEU A 2 7.67 -5.94 -18.31
C LEU A 2 7.77 -5.88 -19.83
N ASN A 3 8.27 -6.96 -20.45
CA ASN A 3 8.71 -6.99 -21.86
C ASN A 3 9.73 -5.86 -22.18
N GLU A 4 10.75 -5.71 -21.33
CA GLU A 4 11.85 -4.72 -21.46
C GLU A 4 11.47 -3.24 -21.40
N SER A 5 10.19 -2.87 -21.39
CA SER A 5 9.80 -1.46 -21.18
C SER A 5 9.54 -1.14 -19.70
N PRO A 6 10.08 -0.02 -19.19
CA PRO A 6 9.80 0.47 -17.84
C PRO A 6 8.31 0.82 -17.65
N LEU A 7 7.78 0.54 -16.47
CA LEU A 7 6.40 0.88 -16.08
C LEU A 7 6.32 2.29 -15.48
N PHE A 8 7.37 2.67 -14.75
CA PHE A 8 7.61 4.01 -14.25
C PHE A 8 9.07 4.13 -13.84
N TRP A 9 9.55 5.36 -13.71
CA TRP A 9 10.79 5.73 -13.03
C TRP A 9 10.44 6.55 -11.81
N ALA A 10 11.29 6.51 -10.80
CA ALA A 10 11.13 7.36 -9.65
C ALA A 10 12.49 7.68 -9.02
N THR A 11 12.59 8.85 -8.40
CA THR A 11 13.77 9.26 -7.62
C THR A 11 13.34 9.98 -6.36
N ILE A 12 14.02 9.72 -5.25
CA ILE A 12 13.82 10.43 -3.99
C ILE A 12 14.40 11.84 -4.17
N ALA A 13 13.66 12.84 -3.71
CA ALA A 13 14.14 14.21 -3.70
C ALA A 13 15.15 14.44 -2.58
N THR A 14 16.08 15.36 -2.78
CA THR A 14 17.09 15.76 -1.79
C THR A 14 16.50 16.45 -0.56
N SER A 15 15.25 16.94 -0.64
CA SER A 15 14.52 17.50 0.49
C SER A 15 14.05 16.43 1.49
N TYR A 16 13.99 15.15 1.08
CA TYR A 16 13.48 14.02 1.86
C TYR A 16 12.03 14.21 2.35
N TYR A 17 11.22 15.01 1.64
CA TYR A 17 9.77 15.13 1.86
C TYR A 17 8.93 14.39 0.81
N GLY A 18 9.56 13.93 -0.26
CA GLY A 18 8.85 13.25 -1.33
C GLY A 18 9.76 12.61 -2.36
N ALA A 19 9.13 12.13 -3.42
CA ALA A 19 9.79 11.53 -4.57
C ALA A 19 9.14 11.99 -5.87
N TRP A 20 9.96 12.10 -6.91
CA TRP A 20 9.49 12.26 -8.27
C TRP A 20 9.05 10.92 -8.84
N LEU A 21 7.91 10.90 -9.52
CA LEU A 21 7.40 9.76 -10.26
C LEU A 21 7.19 10.15 -11.73
N VAL A 22 7.81 9.40 -12.63
CA VAL A 22 7.58 9.46 -14.07
C VAL A 22 6.87 8.18 -14.47
N ARG A 23 5.55 8.24 -14.66
CA ARG A 23 4.73 7.10 -15.10
C ARG A 23 4.88 6.91 -16.60
N ASN A 24 4.97 5.65 -17.02
CA ASN A 24 4.79 5.26 -18.40
C ASN A 24 3.37 4.67 -18.56
N PRO A 25 2.34 5.50 -18.83
CA PRO A 25 0.96 5.00 -18.86
C PRO A 25 0.75 4.10 -20.07
N ARG A 26 0.61 2.79 -19.83
CA ARG A 26 0.27 1.83 -20.89
C ARG A 26 -1.23 1.87 -21.20
N PRO A 27 -1.65 1.87 -22.48
CA PRO A 27 -3.05 2.01 -22.88
C PRO A 27 -3.98 0.88 -22.42
N VAL A 28 -3.49 -0.34 -22.18
CA VAL A 28 -4.31 -1.51 -21.83
C VAL A 28 -3.50 -2.54 -21.00
N GLN A 29 -4.26 -3.32 -20.22
CA GLN A 29 -3.89 -4.47 -19.39
C GLN A 29 -2.75 -5.33 -19.97
N LEU A 30 -1.80 -5.68 -19.11
CA LEU A 30 -0.64 -6.52 -19.42
C LEU A 30 -1.11 -7.84 -20.06
N GLU A 31 -0.41 -8.30 -21.12
CA GLU A 31 -0.71 -9.58 -21.80
C GLU A 31 -0.72 -10.77 -20.83
N SER A 32 0.09 -10.70 -19.77
CA SER A 32 0.16 -11.66 -18.67
C SER A 32 0.07 -10.92 -17.32
N PRO A 33 -1.14 -10.76 -16.74
CA PRO A 33 -1.28 -10.09 -15.44
C PRO A 33 -0.77 -10.99 -14.31
N SER A 34 -0.16 -10.40 -13.26
CA SER A 34 0.33 -11.14 -12.10
C SER A 34 -0.76 -11.90 -11.34
N VAL A 35 -1.99 -11.44 -11.46
CA VAL A 35 -3.18 -12.04 -10.88
C VAL A 35 -4.21 -12.26 -11.99
N PRO A 36 -4.73 -13.50 -12.16
CA PRO A 36 -5.79 -13.77 -13.12
C PRO A 36 -7.05 -12.94 -12.86
N PRO A 37 -7.84 -12.65 -13.91
CA PRO A 37 -9.14 -12.01 -13.78
C PRO A 37 -10.04 -12.64 -12.70
N ILE A 38 -10.38 -11.88 -11.66
CA ILE A 38 -11.43 -12.29 -10.71
C ILE A 38 -12.77 -12.39 -11.45
N VAL A 39 -13.41 -13.56 -11.36
CA VAL A 39 -14.69 -13.86 -12.01
C VAL A 39 -15.86 -13.85 -11.01
N SER A 40 -17.09 -13.95 -11.53
CA SER A 40 -18.29 -13.94 -10.69
C SER A 40 -18.33 -15.07 -9.67
N ALA A 41 -17.76 -16.24 -9.97
CA ALA A 41 -17.68 -17.37 -9.06
C ALA A 41 -16.81 -17.04 -7.83
N ASP A 42 -15.64 -16.44 -8.04
CA ASP A 42 -14.75 -16.02 -6.94
C ASP A 42 -15.45 -15.03 -6.02
N VAL A 43 -16.14 -14.03 -6.60
CA VAL A 43 -16.88 -13.03 -5.84
C VAL A 43 -17.98 -13.68 -5.01
N GLN A 44 -18.73 -14.61 -5.59
CA GLN A 44 -19.82 -15.30 -4.92
C GLN A 44 -19.30 -16.19 -3.77
N GLU A 45 -18.27 -17.00 -4.02
CA GLU A 45 -17.64 -17.85 -2.98
C GLU A 45 -17.23 -17.00 -1.78
N HIS A 46 -16.55 -15.88 -2.01
CA HIS A 46 -16.10 -15.01 -0.91
C HIS A 46 -17.24 -14.26 -0.24
N PHE A 47 -18.29 -13.90 -0.97
CA PHE A 47 -19.44 -13.20 -0.40
C PHE A 47 -20.28 -14.10 0.52
N GLU A 48 -20.36 -15.40 0.23
CA GLU A 48 -21.09 -16.38 1.05
C GLU A 48 -20.39 -16.70 2.37
N LEU A 49 -19.08 -16.44 2.48
CA LEU A 49 -18.32 -16.62 3.72
C LEU A 49 -18.80 -15.67 4.84
N PRO A 50 -18.68 -16.08 6.12
CA PRO A 50 -18.84 -15.20 7.26
C PRO A 50 -17.97 -13.95 7.13
N VAL A 51 -18.49 -12.77 7.51
CA VAL A 51 -17.82 -11.47 7.30
C VAL A 51 -16.37 -11.47 7.80
N GLN A 52 -16.11 -12.05 8.98
CA GLN A 52 -14.77 -12.15 9.56
C GLN A 52 -13.77 -13.00 8.75
N GLU A 53 -14.26 -13.91 7.90
CA GLU A 53 -13.44 -14.84 7.11
C GLU A 53 -13.17 -14.33 5.70
N ARG A 54 -13.99 -13.40 5.20
CA ARG A 54 -13.88 -12.88 3.82
C ARG A 54 -12.51 -12.29 3.54
N PHE A 55 -12.05 -11.38 4.40
CA PHE A 55 -10.78 -10.68 4.19
C PHE A 55 -9.56 -11.62 4.29
N PRO A 56 -9.44 -12.49 5.33
CA PRO A 56 -8.40 -13.52 5.36
C PRO A 56 -8.44 -14.49 4.16
N ARG A 57 -9.62 -14.78 3.60
CA ARG A 57 -9.74 -15.60 2.39
C ARG A 57 -9.21 -14.88 1.16
N TRP A 58 -9.53 -13.59 0.98
CA TRP A 58 -8.96 -12.77 -0.08
C TRP A 58 -7.44 -12.63 0.01
N CYS A 59 -6.87 -12.48 1.21
CA CYS A 59 -5.41 -12.50 1.39
C CYS A 59 -4.80 -13.79 0.84
N ARG A 60 -5.37 -14.95 1.21
CA ARG A 60 -4.90 -16.26 0.72
C ARG A 60 -5.10 -16.40 -0.79
N TYR A 61 -6.22 -15.92 -1.32
CA TYR A 61 -6.48 -15.91 -2.76
C TYR A 61 -5.35 -15.19 -3.51
N PHE A 62 -5.06 -13.93 -3.17
CA PHE A 62 -4.02 -13.17 -3.87
C PHE A 62 -2.62 -13.74 -3.70
N ILE A 63 -2.26 -14.21 -2.50
CA ILE A 63 -0.95 -14.87 -2.28
C ILE A 63 -0.83 -16.11 -3.18
N ASN A 64 -1.85 -16.97 -3.22
CA ASN A 64 -1.84 -18.16 -4.06
C ASN A 64 -1.77 -17.81 -5.55
N GLN A 65 -2.50 -16.78 -6.00
CA GLN A 65 -2.43 -16.33 -7.39
C GLN A 65 -1.03 -15.81 -7.75
N LEU A 66 -0.40 -15.01 -6.89
CA LEU A 66 0.96 -14.53 -7.12
C LEU A 66 1.98 -15.68 -7.13
N MET A 67 1.90 -16.61 -6.18
CA MET A 67 2.80 -17.77 -6.14
C MET A 67 2.69 -18.65 -7.40
N ASN A 68 1.48 -18.79 -7.96
CA ASN A 68 1.25 -19.64 -9.12
C ASN A 68 1.55 -18.96 -10.47
N ASN A 69 1.31 -17.65 -10.58
CA ASN A 69 1.39 -16.94 -11.86
C ASN A 69 2.59 -16.00 -11.97
N GLN A 70 3.20 -15.61 -10.83
CA GLN A 70 4.34 -14.70 -10.81
C GLN A 70 5.22 -14.96 -9.57
N ALA A 71 5.77 -16.18 -9.49
CA ALA A 71 6.56 -16.64 -8.34
C ALA A 71 7.69 -15.67 -7.94
N ASP A 72 8.32 -15.01 -8.90
CA ASP A 72 9.42 -14.06 -8.66
C ASP A 72 8.98 -12.76 -7.97
N PHE A 73 7.67 -12.45 -7.96
CA PHE A 73 7.15 -11.30 -7.21
C PHE A 73 7.43 -11.46 -5.71
N LEU A 74 7.17 -12.66 -5.17
CA LEU A 74 7.41 -13.01 -3.78
C LEU A 74 8.81 -13.62 -3.63
N TYR A 75 9.83 -12.80 -3.87
CA TYR A 75 11.23 -13.23 -3.72
C TYR A 75 11.51 -13.78 -2.31
N PRO A 76 12.56 -14.62 -2.15
CA PRO A 76 12.89 -15.24 -0.86
C PRO A 76 13.00 -14.23 0.28
N GLY A 77 12.19 -14.42 1.32
CA GLY A 77 12.12 -13.51 2.45
C GLY A 77 10.79 -13.63 3.20
N HIS A 78 10.61 -12.81 4.23
CA HIS A 78 9.35 -12.75 4.96
C HIS A 78 8.43 -11.73 4.30
N TRP A 79 7.25 -12.17 3.89
CA TRP A 79 6.21 -11.29 3.35
C TRP A 79 5.04 -11.22 4.29
N VAL A 80 4.39 -10.06 4.32
CA VAL A 80 3.12 -9.87 5.01
C VAL A 80 2.09 -9.34 4.03
N ALA A 81 0.87 -9.84 4.17
CA ALA A 81 -0.32 -9.30 3.53
C ALA A 81 -1.22 -8.75 4.64
N ARG A 82 -1.39 -7.44 4.71
CA ARG A 82 -2.24 -6.81 5.75
C ARG A 82 -3.38 -6.00 5.17
N PRO A 83 -4.50 -5.90 5.90
CA PRO A 83 -5.55 -4.95 5.59
C PRO A 83 -5.06 -3.50 5.64
N LEU A 84 -5.55 -2.71 4.70
CA LEU A 84 -5.59 -1.26 4.74
C LEU A 84 -7.05 -0.87 4.48
N LEU A 85 -7.77 -0.56 5.56
CA LEU A 85 -9.24 -0.43 5.55
C LEU A 85 -9.67 1.02 5.75
N PRO A 86 -10.89 1.38 5.33
CA PRO A 86 -11.48 2.68 5.63
C PRO A 86 -11.42 3.00 7.13
N ALA A 87 -10.88 4.17 7.47
CA ALA A 87 -10.72 4.63 8.84
C ALA A 87 -11.15 6.09 8.99
N VAL A 88 -11.28 6.54 10.24
CA VAL A 88 -11.58 7.94 10.55
C VAL A 88 -10.29 8.74 10.50
N SER A 89 -10.25 9.76 9.63
CA SER A 89 -9.14 10.71 9.56
C SER A 89 -9.04 11.52 10.85
N ARG A 90 -7.81 11.85 11.27
CA ARG A 90 -7.57 12.81 12.36
C ARG A 90 -7.70 14.27 11.91
N TYR A 91 -7.74 14.51 10.60
CA TYR A 91 -7.88 15.83 9.99
C TYR A 91 -9.35 16.22 9.81
N LYS A 92 -9.60 17.49 9.49
CA LYS A 92 -10.96 17.97 9.23
C LYS A 92 -11.62 17.13 8.13
N PRO A 93 -12.90 16.76 8.29
CA PRO A 93 -13.60 16.01 7.28
C PRO A 93 -13.73 16.86 6.00
N VAL A 94 -13.11 16.38 4.94
CA VAL A 94 -13.29 16.89 3.57
C VAL A 94 -14.34 16.03 2.88
N ALA A 95 -15.20 16.64 2.06
CA ALA A 95 -16.19 15.88 1.30
C ALA A 95 -15.55 15.13 0.13
N GLY A 96 -16.17 14.05 -0.32
CA GLY A 96 -15.70 13.30 -1.49
C GLY A 96 -14.43 12.49 -1.21
N ARG A 97 -13.69 12.18 -2.30
CA ARG A 97 -12.52 11.30 -2.25
C ARG A 97 -11.40 11.86 -1.37
N ASP A 98 -11.19 13.18 -1.37
CA ASP A 98 -10.05 13.80 -0.69
C ASP A 98 -10.13 13.60 0.83
N GLY A 99 -11.34 13.49 1.39
CA GLY A 99 -11.56 13.14 2.79
C GLY A 99 -11.43 11.66 3.13
N TRP A 100 -11.08 10.81 2.17
CA TRP A 100 -10.88 9.38 2.44
C TRP A 100 -9.57 9.16 3.17
N TYR A 101 -9.63 8.28 4.16
CA TYR A 101 -8.48 7.87 4.95
C TYR A 101 -8.56 6.37 5.16
N PHE A 102 -7.43 5.71 4.95
CA PHE A 102 -7.28 4.28 5.13
C PHE A 102 -6.12 4.03 6.08
N SER A 103 -6.28 3.06 6.97
CA SER A 103 -5.21 2.65 7.88
C SER A 103 -5.23 1.15 8.11
N THR A 104 -4.05 0.59 8.38
CA THR A 104 -3.97 -0.76 8.93
C THR A 104 -4.71 -0.79 10.28
N PRO A 105 -5.66 -1.73 10.49
CA PRO A 105 -6.34 -1.88 11.76
C PRO A 105 -5.34 -2.04 12.91
N ALA A 106 -5.60 -1.34 14.02
CA ALA A 106 -4.75 -1.44 15.19
C ALA A 106 -4.90 -2.84 15.82
N GLU A 107 -3.87 -3.66 15.67
CA GLU A 107 -3.73 -4.90 16.41
C GLU A 107 -2.83 -4.61 17.60
N ALA A 108 -3.42 -4.57 18.80
CA ALA A 108 -2.66 -4.42 20.03
C ALA A 108 -1.56 -5.49 20.04
N SER A 109 -0.30 -5.05 20.12
CA SER A 109 0.92 -5.89 20.14
C SER A 109 1.40 -6.48 18.80
N SER A 110 0.93 -5.99 17.65
CA SER A 110 1.56 -6.34 16.37
C SER A 110 2.84 -5.51 16.14
N HIS A 111 4.00 -6.17 16.07
CA HIS A 111 5.25 -5.57 15.59
C HIS A 111 5.39 -5.61 14.05
N LEU A 112 4.27 -5.73 13.34
CA LEU A 112 4.22 -5.68 11.89
C LEU A 112 4.09 -4.22 11.38
N PRO A 113 4.46 -3.95 10.12
CA PRO A 113 4.33 -2.61 9.54
C PRO A 113 2.88 -2.11 9.57
N ASN A 114 2.72 -0.83 9.89
CA ASN A 114 1.44 -0.15 9.81
C ASN A 114 1.47 0.87 8.68
N TRP A 115 0.39 0.89 7.92
CA TRP A 115 0.26 1.69 6.71
C TRP A 115 -0.92 2.62 6.81
N TYR A 116 -0.85 3.71 6.06
CA TYR A 116 -1.99 4.57 5.79
C TYR A 116 -1.95 5.04 4.34
N ALA A 117 -3.11 5.45 3.83
CA ALA A 117 -3.24 6.15 2.56
C ALA A 117 -4.34 7.21 2.70
N ARG A 118 -4.15 8.34 2.03
CA ARG A 118 -5.14 9.42 1.93
C ARG A 118 -5.76 9.42 0.55
N GLY A 119 -7.02 9.80 0.47
CA GLY A 119 -7.73 9.88 -0.81
C GLY A 119 -7.13 10.90 -1.77
N GLU A 120 -6.53 11.97 -1.24
CA GLU A 120 -5.75 12.96 -2.00
C GLU A 120 -4.55 12.33 -2.74
N GLY A 121 -3.97 11.25 -2.21
CA GLY A 121 -2.87 10.51 -2.82
C GLY A 121 -3.30 9.47 -3.86
N ILE A 122 -4.59 9.38 -4.19
CA ILE A 122 -5.08 8.45 -5.23
C ILE A 122 -4.85 9.08 -6.60
N LEU A 123 -3.86 8.55 -7.34
CA LEU A 123 -3.54 9.06 -8.67
C LEU A 123 -4.62 8.68 -9.69
N ASP A 124 -4.87 9.59 -10.64
CA ASP A 124 -5.78 9.34 -11.75
C ASP A 124 -5.26 8.17 -12.62
N ASN A 125 -6.16 7.25 -12.93
CA ASN A 125 -5.88 6.09 -13.80
C ASN A 125 -6.75 6.10 -15.06
N VAL A 126 -7.75 6.98 -15.19
CA VAL A 126 -8.49 7.19 -16.43
C VAL A 126 -7.69 8.11 -17.36
N GLN A 127 -7.15 9.18 -16.81
CA GLN A 127 -6.27 10.13 -17.51
C GLN A 127 -4.97 10.33 -16.70
N PRO A 128 -4.09 9.32 -16.66
CA PRO A 128 -2.87 9.41 -15.87
C PRO A 128 -1.93 10.47 -16.44
N HIS A 129 -1.59 11.46 -15.62
CA HIS A 129 -0.49 12.38 -15.92
C HIS A 129 0.84 11.61 -15.92
N THR A 130 1.79 12.06 -16.74
CA THR A 130 3.10 11.42 -16.85
C THR A 130 3.96 11.69 -15.62
N VAL A 131 3.98 12.92 -15.12
CA VAL A 131 4.86 13.36 -14.02
C VAL A 131 4.03 13.65 -12.77
N HIS A 132 4.49 13.16 -11.62
CA HIS A 132 3.87 13.40 -10.31
C HIS A 132 4.93 13.66 -9.24
N TRP A 133 4.58 14.52 -8.30
CA TRP A 133 5.26 14.62 -7.02
C TRP A 133 4.55 13.73 -5.99
N LEU A 134 5.30 12.81 -5.39
CA LEU A 134 4.83 11.91 -4.36
C LEU A 134 5.18 12.47 -2.99
N ASP A 135 4.26 13.25 -2.42
CA ASP A 135 4.29 13.62 -1.01
C ASP A 135 4.16 12.37 -0.11
N TRP A 136 5.17 12.10 0.71
CA TRP A 136 5.22 10.93 1.60
C TRP A 136 4.15 10.94 2.69
N ASP A 137 3.55 12.09 3.01
CA ASP A 137 2.47 12.20 3.98
C ASP A 137 1.12 11.67 3.44
N LEU A 138 1.00 11.42 2.13
CA LEU A 138 -0.25 11.01 1.50
C LEU A 138 -0.37 9.48 1.31
N GLY A 139 0.75 8.77 1.16
CA GLY A 139 0.73 7.33 0.86
C GLY A 139 0.05 7.03 -0.49
N HIS A 140 0.69 7.45 -1.58
CA HIS A 140 0.07 7.49 -2.92
C HIS A 140 -0.33 6.11 -3.45
N LEU A 141 -1.45 6.03 -4.19
CA LEU A 141 -1.85 4.84 -4.95
C LEU A 141 -1.48 5.01 -6.42
N ILE A 142 -0.44 4.30 -6.85
CA ILE A 142 0.14 4.38 -8.19
C ILE A 142 -0.42 3.25 -9.06
N GLY A 143 -1.20 3.61 -10.07
CA GLY A 143 -1.66 2.63 -11.07
C GLY A 143 -0.61 2.36 -12.16
N LEU A 144 -0.48 1.10 -12.54
CA LEU A 144 0.43 0.64 -13.60
C LEU A 144 -0.10 0.78 -15.03
N HIS A 145 -1.42 0.94 -15.23
CA HIS A 145 -2.03 1.05 -16.56
C HIS A 145 -3.28 1.94 -16.50
N THR A 146 -3.70 2.41 -17.66
CA THR A 146 -4.94 3.18 -17.81
C THR A 146 -6.17 2.30 -17.57
N VAL A 147 -7.25 2.95 -17.13
CA VAL A 147 -8.60 2.38 -17.00
C VAL A 147 -9.44 2.96 -18.13
N ASP A 148 -10.00 2.07 -18.96
CA ASP A 148 -10.99 2.49 -19.96
C ASP A 148 -12.34 2.75 -19.26
N PRO A 149 -12.84 4.00 -19.24
CA PRO A 149 -14.10 4.33 -18.57
C PRO A 149 -15.32 3.69 -19.25
N PHE A 150 -15.20 3.19 -20.48
CA PHE A 150 -16.29 2.56 -21.22
C PHE A 150 -16.28 1.03 -21.16
N ALA A 151 -15.25 0.44 -20.56
CA ALA A 151 -15.11 -1.02 -20.47
C ALA A 151 -16.31 -1.67 -19.77
N GLY A 152 -16.83 -2.75 -20.35
CA GLY A 152 -17.89 -3.55 -19.71
C GLY A 152 -17.49 -4.07 -18.32
N ARG A 153 -16.19 -4.31 -18.12
CA ARG A 153 -15.62 -4.70 -16.83
C ARG A 153 -15.80 -3.64 -15.75
N LEU A 154 -15.66 -2.35 -16.10
CA LEU A 154 -15.92 -1.25 -15.17
C LEU A 154 -17.37 -1.23 -14.72
N LYS A 155 -18.31 -1.36 -15.67
CA LYS A 155 -19.76 -1.41 -15.38
C LYS A 155 -20.11 -2.52 -14.40
N TRP A 156 -19.52 -3.70 -14.58
CA TRP A 156 -19.71 -4.83 -13.67
C TRP A 156 -19.13 -4.55 -12.28
N TRP A 157 -17.93 -3.99 -12.18
CA TRP A 157 -17.35 -3.64 -10.88
C TRP A 157 -18.12 -2.53 -10.15
N ARG A 158 -18.66 -1.54 -10.87
CA ARG A 158 -19.54 -0.52 -10.30
C ARG A 158 -20.81 -1.13 -9.69
N LYS A 159 -21.39 -2.15 -10.36
CA LYS A 159 -22.48 -2.93 -9.78
C LYS A 159 -22.04 -3.63 -8.49
N LYS A 160 -20.86 -4.26 -8.46
CA LYS A 160 -20.33 -4.94 -7.27
C LYS A 160 -20.00 -3.99 -6.12
N ALA A 161 -19.53 -2.77 -6.42
CA ALA A 161 -19.33 -1.71 -5.43
C ALA A 161 -20.65 -1.32 -4.74
N ARG A 162 -21.72 -1.07 -5.52
CA ARG A 162 -23.05 -0.78 -4.96
C ARG A 162 -23.63 -1.94 -4.15
N GLU A 163 -23.36 -3.18 -4.55
CA GLU A 163 -23.81 -4.39 -3.83
C GLU A 163 -22.99 -4.68 -2.55
N GLY A 164 -21.91 -3.93 -2.28
CA GLY A 164 -21.02 -4.21 -1.15
C GLY A 164 -20.25 -5.53 -1.28
N SER A 165 -20.04 -6.01 -2.51
CA SER A 165 -19.34 -7.26 -2.83
C SER A 165 -18.06 -7.04 -3.64
N LEU A 166 -17.55 -5.80 -3.65
CA LEU A 166 -16.32 -5.45 -4.34
C LEU A 166 -15.10 -6.14 -3.67
N PRO A 167 -14.32 -6.97 -4.38
CA PRO A 167 -13.13 -7.59 -3.82
C PRO A 167 -12.04 -6.56 -3.49
N PRO A 168 -11.22 -6.78 -2.46
CA PRO A 168 -10.19 -5.84 -2.03
C PRO A 168 -9.09 -5.67 -3.07
N ILE A 169 -8.63 -4.43 -3.27
CA ILE A 169 -7.60 -4.07 -4.25
C ILE A 169 -6.23 -4.50 -3.72
N LEU A 170 -5.41 -5.10 -4.58
CA LEU A 170 -4.09 -5.62 -4.21
C LEU A 170 -3.03 -4.55 -4.43
N LEU A 171 -2.37 -4.18 -3.34
CA LEU A 171 -1.33 -3.17 -3.31
C LEU A 171 0.03 -3.79 -2.97
N TRP A 172 1.09 -3.21 -3.52
CA TRP A 172 2.47 -3.48 -3.12
C TRP A 172 3.08 -2.21 -2.53
N TYR A 173 3.54 -2.28 -1.28
CA TYR A 173 4.22 -1.16 -0.66
C TYR A 173 5.68 -1.07 -1.16
N VAL A 174 6.03 0.09 -1.71
CA VAL A 174 7.38 0.41 -2.16
C VAL A 174 8.01 1.40 -1.18
N GLY A 175 8.89 0.89 -0.31
CA GLY A 175 9.44 1.65 0.81
C GLY A 175 10.19 2.91 0.40
N GLY A 176 10.93 2.88 -0.71
CA GLY A 176 11.66 4.06 -1.21
C GLY A 176 10.74 5.18 -1.73
N LEU A 177 9.45 4.92 -1.92
CA LEU A 177 8.46 5.90 -2.37
C LEU A 177 7.45 6.28 -1.27
N CYS A 178 7.51 5.60 -0.11
CA CYS A 178 6.46 5.67 0.92
C CYS A 178 5.04 5.54 0.35
N SER A 179 4.88 4.74 -0.71
CA SER A 179 3.68 4.70 -1.55
C SER A 179 3.37 3.28 -2.02
N TYR A 180 2.19 3.09 -2.61
CA TYR A 180 1.66 1.80 -3.00
C TYR A 180 1.50 1.69 -4.51
N VAL A 181 1.96 0.59 -5.08
CA VAL A 181 1.71 0.24 -6.47
C VAL A 181 0.50 -0.69 -6.54
N ILE A 182 -0.45 -0.38 -7.41
CA ILE A 182 -1.61 -1.24 -7.65
C ILE A 182 -1.17 -2.40 -8.53
N ILE A 183 -1.15 -3.61 -7.95
CA ILE A 183 -0.81 -4.85 -8.65
C ILE A 183 -2.05 -5.41 -9.35
N ASP A 184 -3.19 -5.39 -8.67
CA ASP A 184 -4.47 -5.78 -9.25
C ASP A 184 -5.61 -4.96 -8.64
N GLY A 185 -6.60 -4.62 -9.47
CA GLY A 185 -7.80 -3.92 -9.04
C GLY A 185 -7.94 -2.47 -9.53
N HIS A 186 -7.23 -2.04 -10.58
CA HIS A 186 -7.38 -0.68 -11.14
C HIS A 186 -8.84 -0.34 -11.49
N TYR A 187 -9.53 -1.26 -12.16
CA TYR A 187 -10.97 -1.10 -12.46
C TYR A 187 -11.86 -1.17 -11.22
N ARG A 188 -11.44 -1.87 -10.15
CA ARG A 188 -12.17 -1.93 -8.89
C ARG A 188 -12.01 -0.64 -8.09
N LEU A 189 -10.81 -0.07 -8.08
CA LEU A 189 -10.54 1.26 -7.54
C LEU A 189 -11.38 2.32 -8.29
N GLN A 190 -11.34 2.32 -9.62
CA GLN A 190 -12.14 3.26 -10.40
C GLN A 190 -13.64 3.10 -10.16
N ALA A 191 -14.14 1.86 -10.08
CA ALA A 191 -15.53 1.61 -9.74
C ALA A 191 -15.90 2.15 -8.35
N ALA A 192 -15.01 2.01 -7.37
CA ALA A 192 -15.21 2.54 -6.02
C ALA A 192 -15.25 4.07 -6.01
N LEU A 193 -14.35 4.72 -6.76
CA LEU A 193 -14.32 6.17 -6.96
C LEU A 193 -15.62 6.68 -7.62
N ASP A 194 -16.04 6.06 -8.73
CA ASP A 194 -17.26 6.44 -9.47
C ASP A 194 -18.53 6.32 -8.63
N GLU A 195 -18.58 5.36 -7.70
CA GLU A 195 -19.72 5.12 -6.83
C GLU A 195 -19.62 5.82 -5.46
N GLY A 196 -18.50 6.53 -5.19
CA GLY A 196 -18.27 7.18 -3.90
C GLY A 196 -18.16 6.22 -2.72
N VAL A 197 -17.77 4.96 -2.98
CA VAL A 197 -17.63 3.91 -1.97
C VAL A 197 -16.15 3.75 -1.63
N LYS A 198 -15.80 3.74 -0.34
CA LYS A 198 -14.43 3.47 0.09
C LYS A 198 -14.13 1.97 -0.10
N PRO A 199 -13.15 1.58 -0.92
CA PRO A 199 -12.80 0.18 -1.09
C PRO A 199 -11.92 -0.31 0.06
N ASP A 200 -11.83 -1.63 0.17
CA ASP A 200 -10.82 -2.28 1.02
C ASP A 200 -9.55 -2.58 0.21
N PHE A 201 -8.40 -2.55 0.88
CA PHE A 201 -7.11 -2.85 0.26
C PHE A 201 -6.37 -3.95 1.02
N ILE A 202 -5.64 -4.79 0.29
CA ILE A 202 -4.63 -5.71 0.82
C ILE A 202 -3.26 -5.18 0.43
N VAL A 203 -2.43 -4.85 1.42
CA VAL A 203 -1.06 -4.38 1.21
C VAL A 203 -0.10 -5.55 1.39
N LEU A 204 0.67 -5.82 0.34
CA LEU A 204 1.82 -6.71 0.36
C LEU A 204 3.08 -5.90 0.67
N SER A 205 3.88 -6.41 1.60
CA SER A 205 5.23 -5.91 1.84
C SER A 205 6.15 -7.05 2.23
N SER A 206 7.34 -7.04 1.66
CA SER A 206 8.46 -7.76 2.22
C SER A 206 8.86 -7.10 3.54
N THR A 207 9.33 -7.90 4.49
CA THR A 207 9.70 -7.47 5.82
C THR A 207 11.06 -8.02 6.22
N LYS A 208 11.79 -7.21 6.98
CA LYS A 208 12.99 -7.65 7.68
C LYS A 208 12.69 -7.69 9.18
N ALA A 209 12.85 -8.87 9.77
CA ALA A 209 12.75 -9.04 11.20
C ALA A 209 14.01 -8.48 11.89
N GLN A 210 13.79 -7.67 12.90
CA GLN A 210 14.82 -7.17 13.80
C GLN A 210 14.45 -7.60 15.21
N GLN A 211 15.29 -8.43 15.83
CA GLN A 211 15.09 -8.82 17.22
C GLN A 211 15.19 -7.58 18.11
N ILE A 212 14.23 -7.43 19.03
CA ILE A 212 14.30 -6.39 20.05
C ILE A 212 14.64 -7.06 21.37
N LYS A 213 15.62 -6.49 22.08
CA LYS A 213 15.85 -6.78 23.49
C LYS A 213 15.26 -5.62 24.29
N PRO A 214 14.13 -5.81 25.00
CA PRO A 214 13.61 -4.80 25.90
C PRO A 214 14.64 -4.41 26.96
N CYS A 215 14.63 -3.14 27.37
CA CYS A 215 15.52 -2.65 28.42
C CYS A 215 15.09 -3.18 29.79
N GLU A 216 15.92 -4.00 30.43
CA GLU A 216 15.64 -4.63 31.73
C GLU A 216 15.33 -3.58 32.82
N ALA A 217 16.02 -2.43 32.82
CA ALA A 217 15.75 -1.34 33.76
C ALA A 217 14.37 -0.71 33.53
N THR A 218 13.95 -0.53 32.27
CA THR A 218 12.61 -0.05 31.93
C THR A 218 11.54 -1.06 32.34
N GLN A 219 11.79 -2.35 32.11
CA GLN A 219 10.88 -3.42 32.52
C GLN A 219 10.66 -3.42 34.04
N GLN A 220 11.73 -3.34 34.82
CA GLN A 220 11.66 -3.27 36.29
C GLN A 220 10.90 -2.02 36.77
N SER A 221 11.17 -0.86 36.16
CA SER A 221 10.50 0.40 36.50
C SER A 221 8.99 0.37 36.24
N VAL A 222 8.59 -0.11 35.05
CA VAL A 222 7.17 -0.22 34.69
C VAL A 222 6.47 -1.27 35.56
N PHE A 223 7.09 -2.44 35.75
CA PHE A 223 6.55 -3.49 36.62
C PHE A 223 6.35 -2.99 38.06
N GLY A 224 7.35 -2.32 38.65
CA GLY A 224 7.25 -1.75 39.98
C GLY A 224 6.15 -0.70 40.11
N SER A 225 6.01 0.17 39.09
CA SER A 225 4.95 1.17 39.04
C SER A 225 3.56 0.54 38.97
N LEU A 226 3.40 -0.50 38.14
CA LEU A 226 2.16 -1.26 37.99
C LEU A 226 1.78 -1.98 39.30
N MET A 227 2.75 -2.61 39.98
CA MET A 227 2.54 -3.24 41.29
C MET A 227 2.06 -2.23 42.34
N LEU A 228 2.67 -1.04 42.40
CA LEU A 228 2.25 0.03 43.31
C LEU A 228 0.83 0.53 43.00
N GLN A 229 0.47 0.68 41.73
CA GLN A 229 -0.87 1.10 41.32
C GLN A 229 -1.92 0.06 41.68
N ASN A 230 -1.64 -1.23 41.45
CA ASN A 230 -2.54 -2.33 41.82
C ASN A 230 -2.74 -2.41 43.35
N ALA A 231 -1.67 -2.22 44.13
CA ALA A 231 -1.75 -2.20 45.58
C ALA A 231 -2.56 -1.00 46.13
N ARG A 232 -2.45 0.17 45.50
CA ARG A 232 -3.19 1.39 45.89
C ARG A 232 -4.64 1.41 45.42
N ASN A 233 -4.95 0.71 44.34
CA ASN A 233 -6.30 0.63 43.78
C ASN A 233 -6.62 -0.81 43.35
N PRO A 234 -7.21 -1.63 44.23
CA PRO A 234 -7.59 -3.02 43.91
C PRO A 234 -8.67 -3.14 42.81
N LYS A 235 -9.35 -2.03 42.47
CA LYS A 235 -10.30 -1.95 41.35
C LYS A 235 -9.63 -1.54 40.03
N PHE A 236 -8.30 -1.59 39.96
CA PHE A 236 -7.55 -1.26 38.74
C PHE A 236 -8.02 -2.14 37.57
N ASN A 237 -8.09 -1.54 36.38
CA ASN A 237 -8.55 -2.24 35.21
C ASN A 237 -7.53 -3.32 34.79
N VAL A 238 -7.91 -4.59 34.99
CA VAL A 238 -7.07 -5.77 34.68
C VAL A 238 -6.64 -5.79 33.21
N HIS A 239 -7.49 -5.34 32.29
CA HIS A 239 -7.13 -5.27 30.87
C HIS A 239 -6.02 -4.25 30.62
N THR A 240 -6.13 -3.05 31.18
CA THR A 240 -5.07 -2.02 31.08
C THR A 240 -3.77 -2.51 31.70
N PHE A 241 -3.86 -3.21 32.83
CA PHE A 241 -2.72 -3.80 33.51
C PHE A 241 -2.01 -4.84 32.64
N ASN A 242 -2.77 -5.80 32.11
CA ASN A 242 -2.25 -6.85 31.24
C ASN A 242 -1.66 -6.27 29.95
N GLN A 243 -2.31 -5.27 29.35
CA GLN A 243 -1.78 -4.62 28.14
C GLN A 243 -0.46 -3.90 28.42
N ALA A 244 -0.32 -3.25 29.58
CA ALA A 244 0.93 -2.60 29.97
C ALA A 244 2.05 -3.63 30.17
N LEU A 245 1.76 -4.78 30.81
CA LEU A 245 2.71 -5.87 30.92
C LEU A 245 3.10 -6.45 29.57
N ILE A 246 2.11 -6.76 28.71
CA ILE A 246 2.35 -7.26 27.35
C ILE A 246 3.29 -6.30 26.62
N ASN A 247 2.96 -5.01 26.55
CA ASN A 247 3.78 -4.03 25.83
C ASN A 247 5.20 -3.87 26.41
N THR A 248 5.37 -4.03 27.73
CA THR A 248 6.66 -3.86 28.42
C THR A 248 7.59 -5.04 28.21
N PHE A 249 7.02 -6.24 28.12
CA PHE A 249 7.75 -7.50 28.01
C PHE A 249 7.70 -8.12 26.61
N ASP A 250 7.09 -7.44 25.63
CA ASP A 250 7.04 -7.89 24.24
C ASP A 250 8.43 -7.87 23.60
N ASP A 251 9.02 -9.06 23.45
CA ASP A 251 10.32 -9.29 22.83
C ASP A 251 10.21 -9.87 21.41
N ARG A 252 8.99 -9.94 20.87
CA ARG A 252 8.78 -10.39 19.49
C ARG A 252 9.57 -9.50 18.51
N PRO A 253 10.07 -10.04 17.40
CA PRO A 253 10.81 -9.25 16.43
C PRO A 253 9.96 -8.11 15.85
N TRP A 254 10.61 -6.97 15.59
CA TRP A 254 10.04 -5.91 14.77
C TRP A 254 10.22 -6.21 13.29
N HIS A 255 9.11 -6.18 12.55
CA HIS A 255 9.10 -6.39 11.13
C HIS A 255 9.01 -5.03 10.44
N TRP A 256 10.12 -4.60 9.85
CA TRP A 256 10.18 -3.37 9.08
C TRP A 256 9.84 -3.67 7.62
N ALA A 257 8.94 -2.88 7.04
CA ALA A 257 8.65 -2.94 5.62
C ALA A 257 9.92 -2.58 4.82
N GLY A 258 10.33 -3.46 3.93
CA GLY A 258 11.51 -3.28 3.09
C GLY A 258 11.27 -3.82 1.70
N THR A 259 11.56 -3.00 0.70
CA THR A 259 11.49 -3.39 -0.72
C THR A 259 12.89 -3.72 -1.20
N HIS A 260 13.09 -4.94 -1.69
CA HIS A 260 14.31 -5.28 -2.41
C HIS A 260 14.16 -4.90 -3.88
N ALA A 261 15.20 -4.29 -4.42
CA ALA A 261 15.32 -4.00 -5.83
C ALA A 261 16.68 -4.52 -6.32
N TRP A 262 16.71 -5.02 -7.56
CA TRP A 262 17.96 -5.29 -8.24
C TRP A 262 18.38 -4.04 -9.01
N ALA A 263 19.67 -3.71 -8.97
CA ALA A 263 20.23 -2.63 -9.78
C ALA A 263 20.18 -3.05 -11.26
N GLY A 264 19.09 -2.70 -11.94
CA GLY A 264 18.91 -2.97 -13.37
C GLY A 264 19.45 -1.86 -14.27
N ILE A 265 19.71 -0.68 -13.72
CA ILE A 265 20.21 0.48 -14.46
C ILE A 265 21.69 0.66 -14.16
N PRO A 266 22.56 0.76 -15.18
CA PRO A 266 24.01 0.64 -15.02
C PRO A 266 24.65 1.84 -14.30
N SER A 267 24.05 3.02 -14.36
CA SER A 267 24.54 4.22 -13.67
C SER A 267 23.46 5.28 -13.50
N ASP A 268 23.74 6.25 -12.63
CA ASP A 268 22.95 7.46 -12.50
C ASP A 268 22.81 8.22 -13.83
N GLN A 269 23.90 8.37 -14.59
CA GLN A 269 23.84 9.04 -15.89
C GLN A 269 22.94 8.30 -16.88
N ALA A 270 22.93 6.96 -16.85
CA ALA A 270 22.05 6.17 -17.71
C ALA A 270 20.58 6.38 -17.35
N TRP A 271 20.25 6.40 -16.05
CA TRP A 271 18.92 6.74 -15.57
C TRP A 271 18.47 8.12 -16.05
N CYS A 272 19.33 9.14 -15.86
CA CYS A 272 19.05 10.52 -16.25
C CYS A 272 18.82 10.65 -17.76
N ALA A 273 19.64 9.99 -18.58
CA ALA A 273 19.50 10.00 -20.03
C ALA A 273 18.19 9.34 -20.50
N GLU A 274 17.82 8.20 -19.91
CA GLU A 274 16.59 7.47 -20.24
C GLU A 274 15.35 8.30 -19.90
N VAL A 275 15.28 8.86 -18.69
CA VAL A 275 14.17 9.73 -18.26
C VAL A 275 14.07 11.00 -19.11
N THR A 276 15.22 11.60 -19.44
CA THR A 276 15.28 12.79 -20.30
C THR A 276 14.74 12.50 -21.70
N SER A 277 15.15 11.39 -22.32
CA SER A 277 14.65 10.97 -23.64
C SER A 277 13.15 10.76 -23.60
N PHE A 278 12.67 9.98 -22.64
CA PHE A 278 11.25 9.67 -22.49
C PHE A 278 10.40 10.93 -22.32
N LEU A 279 10.75 11.83 -21.41
CA LEU A 279 9.98 13.05 -21.16
C LEU A 279 10.02 14.01 -22.36
N THR A 280 11.15 14.11 -23.05
CA THR A 280 11.29 14.94 -24.25
C THR A 280 10.41 14.43 -25.40
N GLU A 281 10.42 13.12 -25.65
CA GLU A 281 9.59 12.48 -26.68
C GLU A 281 8.09 12.66 -26.40
N GLN A 282 7.69 12.67 -25.12
CA GLN A 282 6.30 12.89 -24.70
C GLN A 282 5.94 14.38 -24.56
N GLY A 283 6.88 15.31 -24.77
CA GLY A 283 6.66 16.75 -24.59
C GLY A 283 6.39 17.18 -23.15
N ASN A 284 6.74 16.36 -22.15
CA ASN A 284 6.49 16.59 -20.72
C ASN A 284 7.76 17.07 -20.00
N THR A 285 8.34 18.18 -20.44
CA THR A 285 9.65 18.65 -19.94
C THR A 285 9.58 19.71 -18.85
N GLU A 286 8.38 20.11 -18.40
CA GLU A 286 8.16 21.20 -17.45
C GLU A 286 9.00 21.05 -16.17
N HIS A 287 9.14 19.81 -15.69
CA HIS A 287 9.81 19.47 -14.42
C HIS A 287 11.07 18.64 -14.62
N LEU A 288 11.57 18.56 -15.85
CA LEU A 288 12.70 17.70 -16.19
C LEU A 288 13.94 18.04 -15.35
N GLN A 289 14.25 19.34 -15.21
CA GLN A 289 15.42 19.76 -14.44
C GLN A 289 15.29 19.34 -12.96
N ASP A 290 14.13 19.58 -12.34
CA ASP A 290 13.89 19.23 -10.94
C ASP A 290 13.97 17.72 -10.70
N ILE A 291 13.50 16.91 -11.65
CA ILE A 291 13.59 15.45 -11.59
C ILE A 291 15.05 14.97 -11.63
N ILE A 292 15.86 15.52 -12.55
CA ILE A 292 17.26 15.12 -12.73
C ILE A 292 18.14 15.60 -11.56
N GLU A 293 17.91 16.83 -11.10
CA GLU A 293 18.62 17.42 -9.96
C GLU A 293 18.08 16.93 -8.60
N ARG A 294 16.91 16.27 -8.61
CA ARG A 294 16.20 15.76 -7.43
C ARG A 294 15.81 16.87 -6.47
N CYS A 295 15.43 18.01 -7.03
CA CYS A 295 14.94 19.16 -6.28
C CYS A 295 13.43 19.06 -6.12
N GLU A 296 12.93 19.56 -5.00
CA GLU A 296 11.51 19.89 -4.88
C GLU A 296 11.31 21.26 -5.54
N TYR A 297 10.19 21.42 -6.26
CA TYR A 297 9.79 22.64 -6.97
C TYR A 297 10.11 23.95 -6.24
#